data_AF-A0A812PIH9-F1
#
_entry.id   AF-A0A812PIH9-F1
#
_cell.length_a   1.000
_cell.length_b   1.000
_cell.length_c   1.000
_cell.angle_alpha   90.00
_cell.angle_beta   90.00
_cell.angle_gamma   90.00
#
_symmetry.space_group_name_H-M   'P 1'
#
loop_
_entity.id
_entity.type
_entity.pdbx_description
1 polymer ?
#
loop_
_entity_poly.entity_id
_entity_poly.type
_entity_poly.pdbx_seq_one_letter_code
_entity_poly.pdbx_strand_id
1 'polypeptide(L)'
;MVSLGVPTARFGAPPDPDKPEPHYPGVSSKKFDALGALKVYRDNLKRDANIRANQQYLQSGLGPVRHRRRLEDLMPGRASVAEAYEHMGYKHDPITRRMLPPEPPALSGTFPDDLQSLSSKRSSVLQ
;
A
#
# COMPACT_ATOMS: atom_id res chain seq x y z
N MET A 1 10.15 54.78 -28.73
CA MET A 1 9.42 53.57 -28.29
C MET A 1 10.45 52.47 -28.09
N VAL A 2 10.60 51.95 -26.87
CA VAL A 2 11.60 50.93 -26.53
C VAL A 2 10.88 49.58 -26.44
N SER A 3 11.24 48.62 -27.31
CA SER A 3 10.72 47.25 -27.23
C SER A 3 11.48 46.48 -26.16
N LEU A 4 10.86 46.23 -25.01
CA LEU A 4 11.39 45.32 -24.00
C LEU A 4 11.24 43.90 -24.55
N GLY A 5 12.36 43.27 -24.91
CA GLY A 5 12.45 41.91 -25.46
C GLY A 5 12.09 40.81 -24.45
N VAL A 6 11.06 41.05 -23.63
CA VAL A 6 10.52 40.07 -22.71
C VAL A 6 9.72 39.06 -23.53
N PRO A 7 9.97 37.76 -23.41
CA PRO A 7 9.14 36.74 -24.03
C PRO A 7 7.73 36.89 -23.47
N THR A 8 6.85 37.52 -24.25
CA THR A 8 5.45 37.68 -23.91
C THR A 8 4.82 36.30 -23.93
N ALA A 9 4.25 35.88 -22.80
CA ALA A 9 3.49 34.65 -22.72
C ALA A 9 2.34 34.73 -23.74
N ARG A 10 2.44 33.95 -24.82
CA ARG A 10 1.35 33.76 -25.77
C ARG A 10 0.35 32.80 -25.13
N PHE A 11 -0.55 33.35 -24.33
CA PHE A 11 -1.82 32.69 -24.06
C PHE A 11 -2.52 32.60 -25.42
N GLY A 12 -2.82 31.39 -25.88
CA GLY A 12 -3.31 31.14 -27.24
C GLY A 12 -4.64 31.85 -27.55
N ALA A 13 -5.29 31.44 -28.64
CA ALA A 13 -6.64 31.92 -28.92
C ALA A 13 -7.56 31.71 -27.71
N PRO A 14 -8.48 32.66 -27.41
CA PRO A 14 -9.44 32.51 -26.33
C PRO A 14 -10.19 31.18 -26.48
N PRO A 15 -10.55 30.51 -25.37
CA PRO A 15 -11.18 29.19 -25.44
C PRO A 15 -12.50 29.28 -26.22
N ASP A 16 -12.61 28.47 -27.28
CA ASP A 16 -13.84 28.35 -28.06
C ASP A 16 -14.97 27.85 -27.13
N PRO A 17 -16.13 28.54 -27.06
CA PRO A 17 -17.24 28.12 -26.19
C PRO A 17 -17.80 26.73 -26.57
N ASP A 18 -17.63 26.33 -27.84
CA ASP A 18 -18.10 25.04 -28.37
C ASP A 18 -17.13 23.88 -28.08
N LYS A 19 -15.90 24.16 -27.62
CA LYS A 19 -14.92 23.13 -27.24
C LYS A 19 -14.68 23.20 -25.74
N PRO A 20 -15.30 22.30 -24.95
CA PRO A 20 -15.03 22.26 -23.52
C PRO A 20 -13.54 22.00 -23.29
N GLU A 21 -12.95 22.84 -22.43
CA GLU A 21 -11.55 22.72 -22.05
C GLU A 21 -11.31 21.33 -21.42
N PRO A 22 -10.28 20.60 -21.84
CA PRO A 22 -9.97 19.31 -21.26
C PRO A 22 -9.60 19.47 -19.78
N HIS A 23 -10.41 18.86 -18.91
CA HIS A 23 -10.13 18.80 -17.47
C HIS A 23 -8.79 18.14 -17.14
N TYR A 24 -8.27 17.29 -18.03
CA TYR A 24 -7.01 16.59 -17.86
C TYR A 24 -6.14 16.73 -19.11
N PRO A 25 -4.85 17.12 -18.97
CA PRO A 25 -3.95 17.25 -20.10
C PRO A 25 -3.74 15.89 -20.77
N GLY A 26 -3.77 15.87 -22.11
CA GLY A 26 -3.59 14.65 -22.89
C GLY A 26 -4.80 13.69 -22.89
N VAL A 27 -5.91 14.06 -22.26
CA VAL A 27 -7.14 13.26 -22.24
C VAL A 27 -8.22 13.98 -23.02
N SER A 28 -8.90 13.27 -23.93
CA SER A 28 -9.96 13.86 -24.74
C SER A 28 -11.15 14.24 -23.87
N SER A 29 -11.49 15.54 -23.82
CA SER A 29 -12.65 16.06 -23.09
C SER A 29 -13.98 15.42 -23.52
N LYS A 30 -14.09 15.02 -24.79
CA LYS A 30 -15.28 14.36 -25.33
C LYS A 30 -15.43 12.89 -24.92
N LYS A 31 -14.31 12.18 -24.69
CA LYS A 31 -14.33 10.75 -24.36
C LYS A 31 -14.22 10.49 -22.87
N PHE A 32 -13.70 11.45 -22.10
CA PHE A 32 -13.43 11.31 -20.69
C PHE A 32 -14.45 12.09 -19.87
N ASP A 33 -15.50 11.38 -19.49
CA ASP A 33 -16.59 11.89 -18.67
C ASP A 33 -16.19 12.06 -17.20
N ALA A 34 -16.92 12.90 -16.46
CA ALA A 34 -16.71 13.15 -15.04
C ALA A 34 -16.83 11.86 -14.20
N LEU A 35 -17.73 10.94 -14.56
CA LEU A 35 -17.82 9.63 -13.92
C LEU A 35 -16.57 8.77 -14.17
N GLY A 36 -15.99 8.86 -15.37
CA GLY A 36 -14.72 8.23 -15.71
C GLY A 36 -13.58 8.76 -14.86
N ALA A 37 -13.53 10.08 -14.63
CA ALA A 37 -12.56 10.72 -13.75
C ALA A 37 -12.65 10.20 -12.31
N LEU A 38 -13.87 10.11 -11.77
CA LEU A 38 -14.11 9.58 -10.42
C LEU A 38 -13.63 8.13 -10.28
N LYS A 39 -13.86 7.30 -11.31
CA LYS A 39 -13.38 5.92 -11.34
C LYS A 39 -11.85 5.84 -11.30
N VAL A 40 -11.17 6.61 -12.15
CA VAL A 40 -9.69 6.66 -12.17
C VAL A 40 -9.14 7.13 -10.83
N TYR A 41 -9.75 8.15 -10.23
CA TYR A 41 -9.36 8.63 -8.91
C TYR A 41 -9.49 7.55 -7.84
N ARG A 42 -10.61 6.81 -7.83
CA ARG A 42 -10.82 5.68 -6.91
C ARG A 42 -9.78 4.59 -7.10
N ASP A 43 -9.43 4.26 -8.34
CA ASP A 43 -8.44 3.23 -8.64
C ASP A 43 -7.03 3.65 -8.21
N ASN A 44 -6.70 4.95 -8.33
CA ASN A 44 -5.46 5.50 -7.79
C ASN A 44 -5.40 5.40 -6.26
N LEU A 45 -6.48 5.76 -5.55
CA LEU A 45 -6.53 5.61 -4.08
C LEU A 45 -6.35 4.15 -3.64
N LYS A 46 -6.98 3.21 -4.35
CA LYS A 46 -6.80 1.77 -4.09
C LYS A 46 -5.35 1.35 -4.33
N ARG A 47 -4.74 1.80 -5.42
CA ARG A 47 -3.33 1.52 -5.72
C ARG A 47 -2.43 2.03 -4.59
N ASP A 48 -2.62 3.26 -4.13
CA ASP A 48 -1.80 3.86 -3.07
C ASP A 48 -1.99 3.17 -1.71
N ALA A 49 -3.21 2.72 -1.40
CA ALA A 49 -3.47 1.89 -0.23
C ALA A 49 -2.71 0.55 -0.30
N ASN A 50 -2.76 -0.13 -1.46
CA ASN A 50 -2.07 -1.38 -1.67
C ASN A 50 -0.54 -1.22 -1.62
N ILE A 51 0.00 -0.14 -2.20
CA ILE A 51 1.44 0.16 -2.14
C ILE A 51 1.88 0.31 -0.69
N ARG A 52 1.14 1.07 0.14
CA ARG A 52 1.46 1.26 1.56
C ARG A 52 1.41 -0.06 2.33
N ALA A 53 0.39 -0.87 2.13
CA ALA A 53 0.27 -2.19 2.75
C ALA A 53 1.43 -3.11 2.35
N ASN A 54 1.75 -3.18 1.05
CA ASN A 54 2.86 -3.99 0.55
C ASN A 54 4.21 -3.48 1.05
N GLN A 55 4.40 -2.17 1.18
CA GLN A 55 5.62 -1.59 1.72
C GLN A 55 5.83 -1.97 3.19
N GLN A 56 4.78 -1.92 4.01
CA GLN A 56 4.85 -2.38 5.40
C GLN A 56 5.21 -3.86 5.48
N TYR A 57 4.61 -4.69 4.62
CA TYR A 57 4.93 -6.12 4.51
C TYR A 57 6.40 -6.34 4.11
N LEU A 58 6.90 -5.65 3.09
CA LEU A 58 8.30 -5.68 2.68
C LEU A 58 9.26 -5.23 3.79
N GLN A 59 8.92 -4.16 4.52
CA GLN A 59 9.72 -3.63 5.62
C GLN A 59 9.79 -4.59 6.81
N SER A 60 8.77 -5.41 7.04
CA SER A 60 8.78 -6.47 8.06
C SER A 60 9.69 -7.66 7.72
N GLY A 61 10.38 -7.65 6.57
CA GLY A 61 11.23 -8.75 6.10
C GLY A 61 10.44 -9.92 5.49
N LEU A 62 9.12 -9.86 5.53
CA LEU A 62 8.22 -10.80 4.89
C LEU A 62 8.05 -10.39 3.42
N GLY A 63 9.09 -10.51 2.58
CA GLY A 63 8.99 -10.12 1.17
C GLY A 63 7.99 -10.99 0.37
N PRO A 64 7.59 -10.57 -0.85
CA PRO A 64 6.81 -11.40 -1.75
C PRO A 64 7.61 -12.66 -2.10
N VAL A 65 6.98 -13.80 -1.84
CA VAL A 65 7.47 -15.16 -2.07
C VAL A 65 7.86 -15.31 -3.54
N ARG A 66 9.17 -15.29 -3.83
CA ARG A 66 9.66 -15.53 -5.19
C ARG A 66 9.71 -17.03 -5.37
N HIS A 67 8.63 -17.62 -5.86
CA HIS A 67 8.56 -19.02 -6.26
C HIS A 67 9.69 -19.37 -7.24
N ARG A 68 10.85 -19.75 -6.70
CA ARG A 68 11.91 -20.37 -7.46
C ARG A 68 11.41 -21.77 -7.74
N ARG A 69 11.00 -22.02 -8.99
CA ARG A 69 10.80 -23.38 -9.48
C ARG A 69 12.13 -24.11 -9.32
N ARG A 70 12.30 -24.85 -8.22
CA ARG A 70 13.42 -25.76 -8.05
C ARG A 70 13.10 -26.98 -8.90
N LEU A 71 13.99 -27.32 -9.83
CA LEU A 71 13.91 -28.54 -10.64
C LEU A 71 13.87 -29.82 -9.78
N GLU A 72 14.21 -29.71 -8.51
CA GLU A 72 14.25 -30.78 -7.51
C GLU A 72 12.91 -31.03 -6.81
N ASP A 73 11.84 -30.30 -7.16
CA ASP A 73 10.56 -30.46 -6.50
C ASP A 73 9.91 -31.79 -6.92
N LEU A 74 9.98 -32.77 -6.00
CA LEU A 74 9.46 -34.13 -6.22
C LEU A 74 7.94 -34.16 -6.45
N MET A 75 7.25 -33.14 -5.97
CA MET A 75 5.82 -32.92 -6.20
C MET A 75 5.57 -31.46 -6.59
N PRO A 76 4.66 -31.19 -7.53
CA PRO A 76 4.36 -29.82 -7.91
C PRO A 76 3.85 -29.01 -6.71
N GLY A 77 4.53 -27.90 -6.42
CA GLY A 77 4.10 -26.95 -5.38
C GLY A 77 4.57 -27.27 -3.97
N ARG A 78 5.29 -28.39 -3.75
CA ARG A 78 5.85 -28.70 -2.42
C ARG A 78 6.88 -27.64 -1.99
N ALA A 79 7.70 -27.15 -2.91
CA ALA A 79 8.62 -26.04 -2.64
C ALA A 79 7.87 -24.75 -2.27
N SER A 80 6.74 -24.47 -2.92
CA SER A 80 5.91 -23.29 -2.61
C SER A 80 5.31 -23.37 -1.20
N VAL A 81 4.90 -24.55 -0.77
CA VAL A 81 4.37 -24.76 0.58
C VAL A 81 5.48 -24.59 1.61
N ALA A 82 6.66 -25.17 1.37
CA ALA A 82 7.82 -25.01 2.26
C ALA A 82 8.23 -23.53 2.41
N GLU A 83 8.28 -22.79 1.30
CA GLU A 83 8.60 -21.35 1.27
C GLU A 83 7.57 -20.54 2.08
N ALA A 84 6.27 -20.83 1.93
CA ALA A 84 5.22 -20.17 2.71
C ALA A 84 5.36 -20.41 4.22
N TYR A 85 5.71 -21.64 4.64
CA TYR A 85 5.96 -21.94 6.04
C TYR A 85 7.23 -21.27 6.58
N GLU A 86 8.32 -21.22 5.80
CA GLU A 86 9.53 -20.46 6.16
C GLU A 86 9.21 -18.98 6.40
N HIS A 87 8.35 -18.39 5.57
CA HIS A 87 7.87 -17.02 5.74
C HIS A 87 7.04 -16.81 7.01
N MET A 88 6.29 -17.83 7.46
CA MET A 88 5.56 -17.80 8.73
C MET A 88 6.48 -18.03 9.94
N GLY A 89 7.80 -18.13 9.75
CA GLY A 89 8.78 -18.35 10.81
C GLY A 89 8.97 -19.81 11.21
N TYR A 90 8.40 -20.76 10.45
CA TYR A 90 8.67 -22.18 10.67
C TYR A 90 10.11 -22.50 10.28
N LYS A 91 10.77 -23.32 11.11
CA LYS A 91 12.16 -23.74 10.87
C LYS A 91 12.19 -25.18 10.39
N HIS A 92 13.16 -25.50 9.55
CA HIS A 92 13.35 -26.86 9.09
C HIS A 92 14.33 -27.60 10.00
N ASP A 93 13.92 -28.75 10.53
CA ASP A 93 14.82 -29.60 11.30
C ASP A 93 15.90 -30.20 10.40
N PRO A 94 17.21 -30.06 10.71
CA PRO A 94 18.26 -30.63 9.88
C PRO A 94 18.27 -32.17 9.91
N ILE A 95 17.74 -32.76 10.98
CA ILE A 95 17.76 -34.22 11.22
C ILE A 95 16.46 -34.88 10.73
N THR A 96 15.30 -34.41 11.20
CA THR A 96 14.01 -35.05 10.91
C THR A 96 13.38 -34.56 9.61
N ARG A 97 13.89 -33.45 9.06
CA ARG A 97 13.32 -32.72 7.93
C ARG A 97 11.85 -32.32 8.10
N ARG A 98 11.39 -32.20 9.34
CA ARG A 98 10.05 -31.72 9.66
C ARG A 98 10.08 -30.20 9.82
N MET A 99 8.94 -29.57 9.57
CA MET A 99 8.74 -28.15 9.86
C MET A 99 8.42 -28.00 11.35
N LEU A 100 9.28 -27.31 12.08
CA LEU A 100 9.03 -26.91 13.45
C LEU A 100 8.25 -25.60 13.49
N PRO A 101 7.27 -25.48 14.41
CA PRO A 101 6.53 -24.24 14.61
C PRO A 101 7.47 -23.09 15.04
N PRO A 102 7.14 -21.84 14.71
CA PRO A 102 7.88 -20.68 15.20
C PRO A 102 7.83 -20.66 16.73
N GLU A 103 8.97 -20.35 17.33
CA GLU A 103 9.06 -20.16 18.77
C GLU A 103 8.19 -18.95 19.13
N PRO A 104 7.25 -19.08 20.09
CA PRO A 104 6.38 -17.97 20.45
C PRO A 104 7.27 -16.80 20.92
N PRO A 105 6.98 -15.56 20.52
CA PRO A 105 7.73 -14.42 21.02
C PRO A 105 7.65 -14.46 22.54
N ALA A 106 8.81 -14.52 23.21
CA ALA A 106 8.87 -14.43 24.66
C ALA A 106 8.09 -13.16 25.05
N LEU A 107 6.99 -13.33 25.77
CA LEU A 107 6.18 -12.23 26.29
C LEU A 107 6.98 -11.52 27.40
N SER A 108 8.09 -10.87 27.04
CA SER A 108 8.84 -9.97 27.92
C SER A 108 8.30 -8.55 27.77
N GLY A 109 6.99 -8.41 27.95
CA GLY A 109 6.29 -7.14 27.87
C GLY A 109 5.28 -7.10 29.01
N THR A 110 5.65 -6.40 30.07
CA THR A 110 4.74 -5.90 31.09
C THR A 110 3.49 -5.34 30.42
N PHE A 111 2.34 -6.00 30.61
CA PHE A 111 1.05 -5.43 30.27
C PHE A 111 0.91 -4.14 31.11
N PRO A 112 0.77 -2.95 30.50
CA PRO A 112 0.45 -1.77 31.28
C PRO A 112 -1.00 -1.89 31.78
N ASP A 113 -1.16 -2.09 33.08
CA ASP A 113 -2.44 -2.15 33.82
C ASP A 113 -3.22 -0.79 33.83
N ASP A 114 -2.94 0.12 32.89
CA ASP A 114 -3.35 1.53 32.99
C ASP A 114 -4.77 1.84 32.52
N LEU A 115 -5.60 0.83 32.23
CA LEU A 115 -7.00 1.07 31.83
C LEU A 115 -7.96 1.34 33.00
N GLN A 116 -7.53 1.21 34.26
CA GLN A 116 -8.41 1.52 35.41
C GLN A 116 -8.36 3.00 35.87
N SER A 117 -7.36 3.79 35.45
CA SER A 117 -7.15 5.15 35.99
C SER A 117 -8.01 6.26 35.35
N LEU A 118 -8.63 6.00 34.19
CA LEU A 118 -9.43 7.01 33.46
C LEU A 118 -10.92 7.04 33.84
N SER A 119 -11.40 6.05 34.60
CA SER A 119 -12.80 5.98 35.04
C SER A 119 -13.13 6.97 36.18
N SER A 120 -12.15 7.30 37.03
CA SER A 120 -12.42 8.02 38.29
C SER A 120 -12.52 9.55 38.18
N LYS A 121 -12.23 10.18 37.04
CA LYS A 121 -12.14 11.65 36.93
C LYS A 121 -13.34 12.36 36.31
N ARG A 122 -14.45 11.66 36.00
CA ARG A 122 -15.65 12.29 35.39
C ARG A 122 -16.81 12.58 36.34
N SER A 123 -16.71 12.28 37.64
CA SER A 123 -17.84 12.45 38.57
C SER A 123 -17.83 13.71 39.44
N SER A 124 -16.88 14.65 39.28
CA SER A 124 -16.74 15.80 40.21
C SER A 124 -17.03 17.18 39.61
N VAL A 125 -17.76 17.31 38.50
CA VAL A 125 -18.03 18.62 37.85
C VAL A 125 -19.52 19.01 37.86
N LEU A 126 -20.32 18.43 38.76
CA LEU A 126 -21.72 18.86 38.96
C LEU A 126 -22.04 18.90 40.46
N GLN A 127 -21.58 19.94 41.15
CA GLN A 127 -22.24 20.53 42.32
C GLN A 127 -22.02 22.03 42.31
#